data_AF-A0A944GEZ9-F1
#
_entry.id   AF-A0A944GEZ9-F1
#
_cell.length_a   1.000
_cell.length_b   1.000
_cell.length_c   1.000
_cell.angle_alpha   90.00
_cell.angle_beta   90.00
_cell.angle_gamma   90.00
#
_symmetry.space_group_name_H-M   'P 1'
#
loop_
_entity.id
_entity.type
_entity.pdbx_description
1 polymer ?
#
loop_
_entity_poly.entity_id
_entity_poly.type
_entity_poly.pdbx_seq_one_letter_code
_entity_poly.pdbx_strand_id
1 'polypeptide(L)'
;MEMDKKALFNIACGLYVIATSLPDGNAGCVINTVMQVTETPLRVVVAVNRGNATADALKRAGRFTLSALDETTHFDTIKHFGFQSSRDVDKFANPPLRISFCDGLPRLAEQASAILTCEVCNITDLGTHILVLADIVGAEVASGRATLTYDYYQKHVKPKPASAPREKTVWRCEICGFEIETDELPPDYICPLCGHGIDAFVKVEAQPAVANIQLQCSTQAQNNAQCVVDSVDTLAQSVQITATQPQTAPRANQGEETMTKSLKGTKTEANLQSAFAGESQARNKYTYYASQAKKDGFEQIAEIFLETAENEKEHAKLWFKCLHDNKIPTTAENLLDAAQGENYEWTDMYATFAKEAREEGFDHIAKLFEMVGAIEKTHEDRYRKLLSNVEGQLVFSKNGDAIWQCRNCGHIVIGKQAPAVCPVCAHPQAYFQVKAENY
;
A
#
# COMPACT_ATOMS: atom_id res chain seq x y z
N MET A 1 -11.08 15.25 9.88
CA MET A 1 -10.56 13.87 10.07
C MET A 1 -10.30 13.24 8.72
N GLU A 2 -9.06 12.85 8.50
CA GLU A 2 -8.65 11.89 7.48
C GLU A 2 -8.94 10.48 8.02
N MET A 3 -9.29 9.54 7.16
CA MET A 3 -9.72 8.20 7.58
C MET A 3 -8.51 7.28 7.67
N ASP A 4 -8.04 6.98 8.89
CA ASP A 4 -7.04 5.93 9.11
C ASP A 4 -7.69 4.56 8.91
N LYS A 5 -7.49 3.95 7.74
CA LYS A 5 -8.00 2.62 7.41
C LYS A 5 -7.43 1.53 8.33
N LYS A 6 -6.34 1.77 9.07
CA LYS A 6 -5.85 0.81 10.08
C LYS A 6 -6.86 0.62 11.22
N ALA A 7 -7.72 1.60 11.48
CA ALA A 7 -8.80 1.46 12.45
C ALA A 7 -9.75 0.29 12.11
N LEU A 8 -9.86 -0.09 10.84
CA LEU A 8 -10.67 -1.23 10.41
C LEU A 8 -10.10 -2.57 10.90
N PHE A 9 -8.79 -2.68 11.15
CA PHE A 9 -8.19 -3.88 11.74
C PHE A 9 -8.56 -4.08 13.22
N ASN A 10 -9.08 -3.05 13.89
CA ASN A 10 -9.57 -3.16 15.26
C ASN A 10 -11.03 -3.64 15.32
N ILE A 11 -11.70 -3.81 14.18
CA ILE A 11 -13.03 -4.43 14.13
C ILE A 11 -12.84 -5.93 14.35
N ALA A 12 -13.33 -6.44 15.48
CA ALA A 12 -13.24 -7.85 15.81
C ALA A 12 -14.12 -8.68 14.87
N CYS A 13 -13.50 -9.63 14.19
CA CYS A 13 -14.14 -10.52 13.22
C CYS A 13 -13.62 -11.96 13.42
N GLY A 14 -14.52 -12.94 13.37
CA GLY A 14 -14.15 -14.35 13.22
C GLY A 14 -13.72 -14.69 11.79
N LEU A 15 -13.21 -15.90 11.59
CA LEU A 15 -13.06 -16.51 10.28
C LEU A 15 -14.00 -17.69 10.15
N TYR A 16 -14.68 -17.76 9.01
CA TYR A 16 -15.72 -18.75 8.76
C TYR A 16 -15.56 -19.31 7.36
N VAL A 17 -15.84 -20.60 7.18
CA VAL A 17 -16.13 -21.14 5.84
C VAL A 17 -17.64 -21.13 5.66
N ILE A 18 -18.12 -20.34 4.71
CA ILE A 18 -19.49 -20.43 4.21
C ILE A 18 -19.52 -21.46 3.08
N ALA A 19 -20.45 -22.40 3.13
CA ALA A 19 -20.55 -23.43 2.10
C ALA A 19 -22.01 -23.79 1.77
N THR A 20 -22.26 -24.14 0.52
CA THR A 20 -23.58 -24.47 -0.02
C THR A 20 -23.47 -25.59 -1.04
N SER A 21 -24.61 -26.20 -1.36
CA SER A 21 -24.73 -27.28 -2.32
C SER A 21 -25.74 -26.92 -3.40
N LEU A 22 -25.37 -27.19 -4.65
CA LEU A 22 -26.22 -27.04 -5.84
C LEU A 22 -26.27 -28.39 -6.59
N PRO A 23 -27.23 -28.59 -7.51
CA PRO A 23 -27.30 -29.81 -8.31
C PRO A 23 -26.04 -30.08 -9.16
N ASP A 24 -25.31 -29.03 -9.53
CA ASP A 24 -24.09 -29.07 -10.35
C ASP A 24 -22.80 -29.12 -9.51
N GLY A 25 -22.88 -29.07 -8.18
CA GLY A 25 -21.73 -29.20 -7.29
C GLY A 25 -21.82 -28.36 -6.02
N ASN A 26 -20.79 -28.45 -5.19
CA ASN A 26 -20.69 -27.68 -3.95
C ASN A 26 -19.87 -26.40 -4.15
N ALA A 27 -20.21 -25.34 -3.43
CA ALA A 27 -19.48 -24.09 -3.43
C ALA A 27 -19.24 -23.59 -2.01
N GLY A 28 -18.07 -23.02 -1.73
CA GLY A 28 -17.83 -22.40 -0.42
C GLY A 28 -16.58 -21.54 -0.42
N CYS A 29 -16.49 -20.57 0.49
CA CYS A 29 -15.31 -19.72 0.63
C CYS A 29 -15.09 -19.28 2.07
N VAL A 30 -13.89 -18.78 2.37
CA VAL A 30 -13.63 -18.10 3.64
C VAL A 30 -14.29 -16.72 3.62
N ILE A 31 -14.96 -16.36 4.70
CA ILE A 31 -15.47 -15.02 5.00
C ILE A 31 -15.07 -14.61 6.41
N ASN A 32 -15.00 -13.30 6.66
CA ASN A 32 -14.72 -12.73 7.98
C ASN A 32 -15.88 -11.90 8.53
N THR A 33 -16.96 -11.74 7.77
CA THR A 33 -18.13 -10.97 8.19
C THR A 33 -19.27 -11.91 8.48
N VAL A 34 -19.49 -12.18 9.77
CA VAL A 34 -20.65 -12.88 10.31
C VAL A 34 -21.08 -12.16 11.59
N MET A 35 -22.35 -11.81 11.71
CA MET A 35 -22.90 -11.21 12.92
C MET A 35 -24.32 -11.72 13.14
N GLN A 36 -24.64 -12.17 14.36
CA GLN A 36 -26.03 -12.40 14.74
C GLN A 36 -26.74 -11.05 14.84
N VAL A 37 -27.86 -10.90 14.14
CA VAL A 37 -28.58 -9.62 14.04
C VAL A 37 -29.91 -9.62 14.78
N THR A 38 -30.55 -10.77 14.97
CA THR A 38 -31.79 -10.91 15.74
C THR A 38 -31.83 -12.22 16.51
N GLU A 39 -32.57 -12.23 17.62
CA GLU A 39 -32.86 -13.44 18.42
C GLU A 39 -34.21 -14.08 18.04
N THR A 40 -35.20 -13.27 17.68
CA THR A 40 -36.53 -13.76 17.23
C THR A 40 -37.03 -12.97 16.03
N PRO A 41 -37.06 -13.56 14.83
CA PRO A 41 -36.46 -14.85 14.47
C PRO A 41 -34.93 -14.83 14.64
N LEU A 42 -34.31 -15.98 14.87
CA LEU A 42 -32.87 -16.10 15.06
C LEU A 42 -32.15 -15.92 13.73
N ARG A 43 -31.41 -14.82 13.54
CA ARG A 43 -30.78 -14.48 12.25
C ARG A 43 -29.33 -14.09 12.35
N VAL A 44 -28.62 -14.37 11.27
CA VAL A 44 -27.29 -13.85 11.01
C VAL A 44 -27.27 -13.03 9.73
N VAL A 45 -26.34 -12.10 9.68
CA VAL A 45 -25.91 -11.45 8.45
C VAL A 45 -24.50 -11.88 8.11
N VAL A 46 -24.26 -12.15 6.84
CA VAL A 46 -22.92 -12.48 6.32
C VAL A 46 -22.62 -11.64 5.08
N ALA A 47 -21.35 -11.24 4.90
CA ALA A 47 -20.92 -10.58 3.68
C ALA A 47 -20.00 -11.48 2.86
N VAL A 48 -20.29 -11.60 1.57
CA VAL A 48 -19.56 -12.47 0.64
C VAL A 48 -19.12 -11.67 -0.57
N ASN A 49 -17.84 -11.75 -0.93
CA ASN A 49 -17.30 -11.04 -2.08
C ASN A 49 -17.93 -11.58 -3.38
N ARG A 50 -18.47 -10.68 -4.22
CA ARG A 50 -19.15 -11.04 -5.47
C ARG A 50 -18.24 -11.71 -6.50
N GLY A 51 -16.92 -11.49 -6.39
CA GLY A 51 -15.92 -12.10 -7.25
C GLY A 51 -15.78 -13.61 -7.02
N ASN A 52 -16.23 -14.14 -5.88
CA ASN A 52 -16.20 -15.57 -5.59
C ASN A 52 -17.50 -16.25 -6.05
N ALA A 53 -17.40 -17.40 -6.73
CA ALA A 53 -18.56 -18.15 -7.22
C ALA A 53 -19.58 -18.53 -6.13
N THR A 54 -19.12 -18.62 -4.88
CA THR A 54 -19.98 -18.87 -3.72
C THR A 54 -21.07 -17.80 -3.57
N ALA A 55 -20.82 -16.54 -3.93
CA ALA A 55 -21.82 -15.47 -3.85
C ALA A 55 -23.04 -15.76 -4.73
N ASP A 56 -22.82 -16.20 -5.97
CA ASP A 56 -23.91 -16.56 -6.88
C ASP A 56 -24.52 -17.92 -6.53
N ALA A 57 -23.73 -18.85 -5.99
CA ALA A 57 -24.23 -20.12 -5.51
C ALA A 57 -25.23 -19.94 -4.35
N LEU A 58 -24.98 -19.02 -3.43
CA LEU A 58 -25.89 -18.70 -2.32
C LEU A 58 -27.23 -18.16 -2.80
N LYS A 59 -27.23 -17.30 -3.84
CA LYS A 59 -28.46 -16.79 -4.47
C LYS A 59 -29.31 -17.92 -5.06
N ARG A 60 -28.66 -18.94 -5.65
CA ARG A 60 -29.32 -20.07 -6.31
C ARG A 60 -29.79 -21.14 -5.32
N ALA A 61 -28.95 -21.48 -4.34
CA ALA A 61 -29.20 -22.58 -3.41
C ALA A 61 -30.19 -22.20 -2.29
N GLY A 62 -30.17 -20.94 -1.84
CA GLY A 62 -31.04 -20.46 -0.77
C GLY A 62 -30.76 -21.05 0.62
N ARG A 63 -29.79 -21.97 0.76
CA ARG A 63 -29.39 -22.60 2.02
C ARG A 63 -27.87 -22.74 2.07
N PHE A 64 -27.28 -22.63 3.25
CA PHE A 64 -25.83 -22.77 3.43
C PHE A 64 -25.46 -23.15 4.86
N THR A 65 -24.23 -23.57 5.06
CA THR A 65 -23.61 -23.73 6.37
C THR A 65 -22.58 -22.64 6.62
N LEU A 66 -22.41 -22.29 7.89
CA LEU A 66 -21.26 -21.52 8.38
C LEU A 66 -20.47 -22.41 9.31
N SER A 67 -19.23 -22.71 8.93
CA SER A 67 -18.26 -23.35 9.80
C SER A 67 -17.40 -22.27 10.45
N ALA A 68 -17.64 -21.96 11.73
CA ALA A 68 -16.82 -21.02 12.50
C ALA A 68 -15.47 -21.69 12.78
N LEU A 69 -14.44 -21.31 12.02
CA LEU A 69 -13.14 -21.95 12.08
C LEU A 69 -12.55 -21.80 13.49
N ASP A 70 -11.90 -22.84 14.01
CA ASP A 70 -11.24 -22.78 15.31
C ASP A 70 -9.72 -22.53 15.20
N GLU A 71 -9.06 -22.21 16.30
CA GLU A 71 -7.62 -21.91 16.34
C GLU A 71 -6.71 -23.09 15.92
N THR A 72 -7.25 -24.31 15.75
CA THR A 72 -6.50 -25.46 15.21
C THR A 72 -6.61 -25.60 13.70
N THR A 73 -7.37 -24.73 13.04
CA THR A 73 -7.52 -24.70 11.59
C THR A 73 -6.17 -24.51 10.91
N HIS A 74 -5.81 -25.44 10.01
CA HIS A 74 -4.56 -25.35 9.27
C HIS A 74 -4.62 -24.26 8.19
N PHE A 75 -3.48 -23.64 7.90
CA PHE A 75 -3.41 -22.63 6.83
C PHE A 75 -3.85 -23.19 5.48
N ASP A 76 -3.62 -24.47 5.21
CA ASP A 76 -4.05 -25.11 3.95
C ASP A 76 -5.57 -25.05 3.75
N THR A 77 -6.35 -25.16 4.83
CA THR A 77 -7.81 -24.98 4.78
C THR A 77 -8.18 -23.58 4.32
N ILE A 78 -7.56 -22.57 4.94
CA ILE A 78 -7.81 -21.16 4.64
C ILE A 78 -7.31 -20.83 3.23
N LYS A 79 -6.17 -21.38 2.82
CA LYS A 79 -5.63 -21.26 1.46
C LYS A 79 -6.60 -21.83 0.44
N HIS A 80 -7.09 -23.04 0.68
CA HIS A 80 -7.98 -23.77 -0.22
C HIS A 80 -9.33 -23.06 -0.40
N PHE A 81 -9.97 -22.60 0.67
CA PHE A 81 -11.27 -21.93 0.59
C PHE A 81 -11.19 -20.40 0.37
N GLY A 82 -10.07 -19.77 0.71
CA GLY A 82 -9.92 -18.31 0.68
C GLY A 82 -9.22 -17.75 -0.56
N PHE A 83 -8.38 -18.54 -1.24
CA PHE A 83 -7.55 -18.09 -2.37
C PHE A 83 -7.99 -18.68 -3.71
N GLN A 84 -9.10 -19.43 -3.71
CA GLN A 84 -9.63 -20.11 -4.89
C GLN A 84 -11.16 -19.94 -4.97
N SER A 85 -11.66 -19.86 -6.19
CA SER A 85 -13.10 -19.82 -6.47
C SER A 85 -13.63 -21.21 -6.76
N SER A 86 -14.87 -21.49 -6.32
CA SER A 86 -15.55 -22.76 -6.64
C SER A 86 -15.94 -22.87 -8.12
N ARG A 87 -15.76 -21.79 -8.88
CA ARG A 87 -15.89 -21.77 -10.35
C ARG A 87 -14.81 -22.62 -11.02
N ASP A 88 -13.61 -22.56 -10.47
CA ASP A 88 -12.40 -23.04 -11.16
C ASP A 88 -11.83 -24.31 -10.50
N VAL A 89 -12.15 -24.53 -9.22
CA VAL A 89 -11.67 -25.68 -8.44
C VAL A 89 -12.82 -26.31 -7.68
N ASP A 90 -12.98 -27.63 -7.81
CA ASP A 90 -13.82 -28.39 -6.90
C ASP A 90 -13.12 -28.51 -5.54
N LYS A 91 -13.48 -27.59 -4.65
CA LYS A 91 -12.92 -27.50 -3.30
C LYS A 91 -13.39 -28.63 -2.38
N PHE A 92 -14.36 -29.44 -2.81
CA PHE A 92 -14.96 -30.49 -1.99
C PHE A 92 -14.56 -31.90 -2.45
N ALA A 93 -13.88 -32.03 -3.61
CA ALA A 93 -13.46 -33.32 -4.16
C ALA A 93 -12.11 -33.86 -3.66
N ASN A 94 -11.26 -33.06 -3.00
CA ASN A 94 -9.84 -33.41 -2.76
C ASN A 94 -9.43 -33.44 -1.26
N PRO A 95 -8.84 -34.53 -0.72
CA PRO A 95 -8.26 -34.59 0.63
C PRO A 95 -6.96 -33.76 0.71
N PRO A 96 -6.64 -33.16 1.89
CA PRO A 96 -6.77 -33.76 3.22
C PRO A 96 -7.93 -33.25 4.09
N LEU A 97 -8.81 -32.42 3.55
CA LEU A 97 -9.90 -31.82 4.32
C LEU A 97 -11.02 -32.84 4.57
N ARG A 98 -11.28 -33.14 5.84
CA ARG A 98 -12.42 -33.97 6.24
C ARG A 98 -13.69 -33.13 6.23
N ILE A 99 -14.39 -33.19 5.11
CA ILE A 99 -15.68 -32.53 4.90
C ILE A 99 -16.76 -33.51 5.32
N SER A 100 -17.66 -33.06 6.20
CA SER A 100 -18.89 -33.78 6.53
C SER A 100 -20.09 -33.02 5.99
N PHE A 101 -21.25 -33.66 5.99
CA PHE A 101 -22.48 -33.05 5.48
C PHE A 101 -23.55 -33.01 6.57
N CYS A 102 -24.32 -31.94 6.60
CA CYS A 102 -25.50 -31.77 7.44
C CYS A 102 -26.64 -31.31 6.54
N ASP A 103 -27.74 -32.08 6.48
CA ASP A 103 -28.88 -31.83 5.57
C ASP A 103 -28.47 -31.61 4.10
N GLY A 104 -27.49 -32.39 3.63
CA GLY A 104 -26.96 -32.30 2.26
C GLY A 104 -26.02 -31.12 2.02
N LEU A 105 -25.75 -30.29 3.02
CA LEU A 105 -24.84 -29.15 2.91
C LEU A 105 -23.45 -29.51 3.49
N PRO A 106 -22.35 -29.17 2.80
CA PRO A 106 -21.01 -29.45 3.28
C PRO A 106 -20.64 -28.59 4.49
N ARG A 107 -19.83 -29.11 5.41
CA ARG A 107 -19.32 -28.41 6.60
C ARG A 107 -17.95 -28.93 7.04
N LEU A 108 -17.19 -28.11 7.78
CA LEU A 108 -15.84 -28.43 8.28
C LEU A 108 -15.84 -28.68 9.79
N ALA A 109 -16.59 -29.68 10.26
CA ALA A 109 -16.79 -29.92 11.70
C ALA A 109 -15.48 -30.13 12.50
N GLU A 110 -14.46 -30.77 11.94
CA GLU A 110 -13.21 -31.06 12.67
C GLU A 110 -12.32 -29.84 12.94
N GLN A 111 -12.53 -28.76 12.19
CA GLN A 111 -11.76 -27.51 12.28
C GLN A 111 -12.67 -26.33 12.64
N ALA A 112 -13.81 -26.60 13.26
CA ALA A 112 -14.76 -25.59 13.66
C ALA A 112 -15.02 -25.62 15.17
N SER A 113 -15.25 -24.44 15.75
CA SER A 113 -15.80 -24.29 17.10
C SER A 113 -17.32 -24.45 17.08
N ALA A 114 -17.98 -23.97 16.02
CA ALA A 114 -19.41 -24.07 15.82
C ALA A 114 -19.79 -24.23 14.34
N ILE A 115 -20.89 -24.93 14.07
CA ILE A 115 -21.52 -24.99 12.75
C ILE A 115 -22.93 -24.40 12.85
N LEU A 116 -23.29 -23.54 11.91
CA LEU A 116 -24.65 -23.04 11.73
C LEU A 116 -25.19 -23.52 10.39
N THR A 117 -26.45 -23.92 10.34
CA THR A 117 -27.21 -24.17 9.12
C THR A 117 -28.20 -23.03 8.93
N CYS A 118 -28.16 -22.40 7.76
CA CYS A 118 -28.84 -21.14 7.49
C CYS A 118 -29.69 -21.20 6.22
N GLU A 119 -30.82 -20.52 6.24
CA GLU A 119 -31.70 -20.31 5.07
C GLU A 119 -31.75 -18.83 4.71
N VAL A 120 -31.52 -18.53 3.44
CA VAL A 120 -31.42 -17.16 2.93
C VAL A 120 -32.79 -16.48 2.97
N CYS A 121 -32.88 -15.37 3.70
CA CYS A 121 -34.08 -14.53 3.73
C CYS A 121 -34.02 -13.41 2.68
N ASN A 122 -32.86 -12.75 2.58
CA ASN A 122 -32.67 -11.60 1.71
C ASN A 122 -31.20 -11.43 1.32
N ILE A 123 -30.97 -10.86 0.13
CA ILE A 123 -29.64 -10.54 -0.38
C ILE A 123 -29.64 -9.09 -0.87
N THR A 124 -28.74 -8.28 -0.32
CA THR A 124 -28.54 -6.87 -0.70
C THR A 124 -27.19 -6.70 -1.37
N ASP A 125 -27.13 -5.95 -2.47
CA ASP A 125 -25.87 -5.58 -3.14
C ASP A 125 -25.19 -4.42 -2.39
N LEU A 126 -23.90 -4.59 -2.05
CA LEU A 126 -23.06 -3.58 -1.40
C LEU A 126 -21.91 -3.09 -2.32
N GLY A 127 -22.00 -3.31 -3.63
CA GLY A 127 -20.94 -3.02 -4.59
C GLY A 127 -20.01 -4.20 -4.77
N THR A 128 -18.93 -4.30 -3.97
CA THR A 128 -17.94 -5.39 -4.08
C THR A 128 -18.38 -6.69 -3.39
N HIS A 129 -19.35 -6.60 -2.47
CA HIS A 129 -19.87 -7.72 -1.69
C HIS A 129 -21.38 -7.81 -1.83
N ILE A 130 -21.92 -9.01 -1.63
CA ILE A 130 -23.33 -9.21 -1.28
C ILE A 130 -23.46 -9.34 0.24
N LEU A 131 -24.52 -8.76 0.79
CA LEU A 131 -24.92 -8.94 2.18
C LEU A 131 -26.09 -9.93 2.21
N VAL A 132 -25.91 -11.06 2.87
CA VAL A 132 -26.91 -12.12 2.97
C VAL A 132 -27.46 -12.13 4.38
N LEU A 133 -28.76 -11.86 4.52
CA LEU A 133 -29.53 -12.06 5.74
C LEU A 133 -30.10 -13.47 5.71
N ALA A 134 -29.90 -14.25 6.77
CA ALA A 134 -30.35 -15.64 6.83
C ALA A 134 -30.89 -16.02 8.21
N ASP A 135 -31.94 -16.85 8.21
CA ASP A 135 -32.49 -17.50 9.41
C ASP A 135 -31.55 -18.65 9.79
N ILE A 136 -31.21 -18.77 11.07
CA ILE A 136 -30.48 -19.93 11.60
C ILE A 136 -31.50 -21.02 11.91
N VAL A 137 -31.47 -22.09 11.12
CA VAL A 137 -32.38 -23.26 11.27
C VAL A 137 -31.73 -24.44 11.98
N GLY A 138 -30.39 -24.41 12.12
CA GLY A 138 -29.63 -25.37 12.90
C GLY A 138 -28.36 -24.74 13.45
N ALA A 139 -27.95 -25.17 14.65
CA ALA A 139 -26.70 -24.74 15.28
C ALA A 139 -26.12 -25.89 16.11
N GLU A 140 -24.82 -26.10 16.01
CA GLU A 140 -24.10 -27.07 16.82
C GLU A 140 -22.78 -26.48 17.33
N VAL A 141 -22.36 -26.91 18.52
CA VAL A 141 -21.00 -26.71 19.01
C VAL A 141 -20.15 -27.86 18.47
N ALA A 142 -19.26 -27.57 17.53
CA ALA A 142 -18.41 -28.57 16.88
C ALA A 142 -17.18 -28.92 17.72
N SER A 143 -16.66 -27.96 18.50
CA SER A 143 -15.60 -28.21 19.47
C SER A 143 -15.61 -27.19 20.61
N GLY A 144 -14.96 -27.49 21.73
CA GLY A 144 -14.76 -26.55 22.84
C GLY A 144 -13.62 -25.55 22.63
N ARG A 145 -13.07 -25.45 21.41
CA ARG A 145 -11.93 -24.59 21.07
C ARG A 145 -12.41 -23.19 20.70
N ALA A 146 -11.54 -22.20 20.88
CA ALA A 146 -11.84 -20.82 20.52
C ALA A 146 -11.99 -20.66 19.00
N THR A 147 -12.97 -19.83 18.59
CA THR A 147 -13.13 -19.42 17.19
C THR A 147 -11.92 -18.60 16.76
N LEU A 148 -11.33 -18.97 15.63
CA LEU A 148 -10.26 -18.26 14.96
C LEU A 148 -10.72 -16.85 14.59
N THR A 149 -10.10 -15.84 15.18
CA THR A 149 -10.33 -14.45 14.80
C THR A 149 -9.42 -14.04 13.65
N TYR A 150 -9.82 -13.00 12.92
CA TYR A 150 -8.99 -12.44 11.85
C TYR A 150 -7.63 -11.95 12.37
N ASP A 151 -7.60 -11.34 13.57
CA ASP A 151 -6.38 -10.92 14.24
C ASP A 151 -5.46 -12.12 14.59
N TYR A 152 -6.03 -13.19 15.16
CA TYR A 152 -5.29 -14.41 15.46
C TYR A 152 -4.73 -15.04 14.17
N TYR A 153 -5.52 -15.08 13.11
CA TYR A 153 -5.05 -15.55 11.81
C TYR A 153 -3.83 -14.77 11.31
N GLN A 154 -3.89 -13.44 11.32
CA GLN A 154 -2.77 -12.60 10.86
C GLN A 154 -1.50 -12.80 11.70
N LYS A 155 -1.65 -13.08 13.01
CA LYS A 155 -0.52 -13.21 13.94
C LYS A 155 0.09 -14.62 13.99
N HIS A 156 -0.74 -15.66 13.85
CA HIS A 156 -0.36 -17.03 14.23
C HIS A 156 -0.59 -18.08 13.16
N VAL A 157 -1.57 -17.91 12.26
CA VAL A 157 -1.93 -18.95 11.27
C VAL A 157 -1.42 -18.62 9.88
N LYS A 158 -1.54 -17.36 9.44
CA LYS A 158 -1.01 -16.91 8.16
C LYS A 158 0.51 -17.09 8.18
N PRO A 159 1.09 -17.85 7.23
CA PRO A 159 2.53 -17.97 7.13
C PRO A 159 3.10 -16.58 7.01
N LYS A 160 3.99 -16.24 7.94
CA LYS A 160 4.90 -15.13 7.72
C LYS A 160 5.66 -15.46 6.45
N PRO A 161 5.86 -14.51 5.52
CA PRO A 161 6.62 -14.78 4.31
C PRO A 161 7.93 -15.45 4.71
N ALA A 162 8.08 -16.72 4.35
CA ALA A 162 9.32 -17.43 4.52
C ALA A 162 10.27 -16.83 3.50
N SER A 163 11.19 -15.96 3.96
CA SER A 163 12.42 -15.74 3.23
C SER A 163 13.24 -17.03 3.33
N ALA A 164 12.90 -18.02 2.51
CA ALA A 164 13.86 -19.04 2.14
C ALA A 164 14.82 -18.38 1.13
N PRO A 165 16.10 -18.18 1.45
CA PRO A 165 17.04 -17.69 0.46
C PRO A 165 17.24 -18.82 -0.55
N ARG A 166 16.61 -18.70 -1.71
CA ARG A 166 17.26 -19.17 -2.93
C ARG A 166 18.07 -17.99 -3.41
N GLU A 167 19.38 -18.15 -3.53
CA GLU A 167 20.20 -17.24 -4.32
C GLU A 167 19.65 -17.30 -5.75
N LYS A 168 18.73 -16.38 -6.05
CA LYS A 168 18.27 -16.13 -7.41
C LYS A 168 18.86 -14.80 -7.79
N THR A 169 19.57 -14.77 -8.92
CA THR A 169 20.00 -13.52 -9.51
C THR A 169 18.73 -12.80 -9.98
N VAL A 170 18.41 -11.68 -9.33
CA VAL A 170 17.33 -10.79 -9.75
C VAL A 170 17.98 -9.64 -10.50
N TRP A 171 17.50 -9.37 -11.71
CA TRP A 171 17.88 -8.20 -12.48
C TRP A 171 16.74 -7.19 -12.44
N ARG A 172 17.05 -5.92 -12.18
CA ARG A 172 16.08 -4.82 -12.14
C ARG A 172 16.42 -3.81 -13.22
N CYS A 173 15.42 -3.44 -14.03
CA CYS A 173 15.53 -2.31 -14.95
C CYS A 173 15.54 -1.00 -14.15
N GLU A 174 16.58 -0.18 -14.25
CA GLU A 174 16.68 1.11 -13.55
C GLU A 174 15.74 2.19 -14.11
N ILE A 175 15.22 1.99 -15.32
CA ILE A 175 14.31 2.94 -15.97
C ILE A 175 12.88 2.78 -15.44
N CYS A 176 12.37 1.54 -15.34
CA CYS A 176 10.98 1.29 -15.00
C CYS A 176 10.77 0.38 -13.79
N GLY A 177 11.84 -0.12 -13.17
CA GLY A 177 11.76 -0.98 -11.99
C GLY A 177 11.45 -2.46 -12.27
N PHE A 178 11.26 -2.88 -13.52
CA PHE A 178 10.94 -4.27 -13.87
C PHE A 178 11.99 -5.24 -13.34
N GLU A 179 11.55 -6.23 -12.56
CA GLU A 179 12.41 -7.28 -12.02
C GLU A 179 12.20 -8.60 -12.73
N ILE A 180 13.30 -9.27 -13.07
CA ILE A 180 13.30 -10.62 -13.64
C ILE A 180 14.30 -11.50 -12.89
N GLU A 181 13.85 -12.70 -12.55
CA GLU A 181 14.69 -13.74 -11.95
C GLU A 181 15.31 -14.59 -13.06
N THR A 182 16.61 -14.46 -13.31
CA THR A 182 17.38 -15.28 -14.26
C THR A 182 18.86 -15.22 -13.92
N ASP A 183 19.58 -16.31 -14.15
CA ASP A 183 21.02 -16.39 -13.86
C ASP A 183 21.80 -15.36 -14.70
N GLU A 184 21.46 -15.22 -15.98
CA GLU A 184 22.02 -14.24 -16.91
C GLU A 184 20.92 -13.67 -17.82
N LEU A 185 21.10 -12.42 -18.28
CA LEU A 185 20.28 -11.81 -19.31
C LEU A 185 20.98 -11.90 -20.67
N PRO A 186 20.30 -12.30 -21.76
CA PRO A 186 20.86 -12.28 -23.11
C PRO A 186 21.36 -10.87 -23.50
N PRO A 187 22.44 -10.73 -24.30
CA PRO A 187 22.96 -9.42 -24.71
C PRO A 187 21.96 -8.55 -25.47
N ASP A 188 20.96 -9.16 -26.10
CA ASP A 188 19.88 -8.52 -26.85
C ASP A 188 18.56 -8.43 -26.06
N TYR A 189 18.59 -8.67 -24.74
CA TYR A 189 17.40 -8.61 -23.91
C TYR A 189 16.82 -7.19 -23.89
N ILE A 190 15.52 -7.09 -24.15
CA ILE A 190 14.76 -5.83 -24.14
C ILE A 190 13.75 -5.90 -23.00
N CYS A 191 13.73 -4.87 -22.16
CA CYS A 191 12.77 -4.75 -21.08
C CYS A 191 11.34 -4.80 -21.65
N PRO A 192 10.51 -5.77 -21.24
CA PRO A 192 9.15 -5.93 -21.78
C PRO A 192 8.21 -4.78 -21.41
N LEU A 193 8.56 -3.94 -20.43
CA LEU A 193 7.74 -2.80 -20.01
C LEU A 193 8.11 -1.50 -20.71
N CYS A 194 9.40 -1.14 -20.71
CA CYS A 194 9.84 0.17 -21.20
C CYS A 194 10.61 0.11 -22.53
N GLY A 195 10.89 -1.09 -23.07
CA GLY A 195 11.56 -1.27 -24.35
C GLY A 195 13.06 -0.91 -24.37
N HIS A 196 13.67 -0.62 -23.22
CA HIS A 196 15.11 -0.35 -23.14
C HIS A 196 15.91 -1.67 -23.12
N GLY A 197 17.10 -1.67 -23.74
CA GLY A 197 17.98 -2.84 -23.82
C GLY A 197 18.65 -3.20 -22.49
N ILE A 198 19.51 -4.23 -22.53
CA ILE A 198 20.21 -4.79 -21.37
C ILE A 198 20.98 -3.76 -20.54
N ASP A 199 21.51 -2.69 -21.16
CA ASP A 199 22.24 -1.61 -20.48
C ASP A 199 21.41 -0.89 -19.40
N ALA A 200 20.08 -1.05 -19.42
CA ALA A 200 19.19 -0.51 -18.41
C ALA A 200 18.99 -1.44 -17.19
N PHE A 201 19.60 -2.63 -17.17
CA PHE A 201 19.43 -3.60 -16.08
C PHE A 201 20.63 -3.66 -15.15
N VAL A 202 20.34 -3.68 -13.84
CA VAL A 202 21.31 -3.90 -12.78
C VAL A 202 20.96 -5.14 -11.97
N LYS A 203 21.97 -5.85 -11.50
CA LYS A 203 21.79 -6.98 -10.59
C LYS A 203 21.38 -6.47 -9.21
N VAL A 204 20.28 -6.98 -8.68
CA VAL A 204 19.80 -6.66 -7.33
C VAL A 204 20.49 -7.59 -6.34
N GLU A 205 21.28 -7.01 -5.43
CA GLU A 205 21.90 -7.78 -4.34
C GLU A 205 20.93 -8.01 -3.17
N ALA A 206 21.02 -9.20 -2.58
CA ALA A 206 20.27 -9.53 -1.38
C ALA A 206 20.85 -8.80 -0.15
N GLN A 207 20.12 -7.84 0.42
CA GLN A 207 20.50 -7.27 1.71
C GLN A 207 20.23 -8.25 2.87
N PRO A 208 21.14 -8.39 3.85
CA PRO A 208 20.93 -9.28 4.99
C PRO A 208 19.74 -8.80 5.83
N ALA A 209 18.87 -9.75 6.20
CA ALA A 209 17.72 -9.51 7.05
C ALA A 209 18.17 -9.02 8.44
N VAL A 210 17.84 -7.78 8.78
CA VAL A 210 18.08 -7.24 10.13
C VAL A 210 16.96 -7.73 11.04
N ALA A 211 17.32 -8.49 12.08
CA ALA A 211 16.40 -8.97 13.09
C ALA A 211 15.65 -7.82 13.76
N ASN A 212 14.33 -7.95 13.87
CA ASN A 212 13.46 -7.04 14.62
C ASN A 212 13.89 -7.02 16.09
N ILE A 213 14.59 -5.96 16.52
CA ILE A 213 14.81 -5.68 17.93
C ILE A 213 13.51 -5.09 18.47
N GLN A 214 12.81 -5.89 19.26
CA GLN A 214 11.64 -5.49 20.01
C GLN A 214 12.11 -4.57 21.15
N LEU A 215 12.00 -3.25 20.96
CA LEU A 215 12.22 -2.28 22.03
C LEU A 215 11.13 -2.44 23.09
N GLN A 216 11.48 -3.09 24.21
CA GLN A 216 10.74 -2.97 25.45
C GLN A 216 10.99 -1.56 26.00
N CYS A 217 9.96 -0.72 25.94
CA CYS A 217 9.94 0.56 26.64
C CYS A 217 9.68 0.27 28.14
N SER A 218 10.73 0.28 28.95
CA SER A 218 10.59 0.34 30.41
C SER A 218 10.48 1.80 30.85
N THR A 219 9.32 2.15 31.38
CA THR A 219 9.05 3.40 32.08
C THR A 219 9.98 3.57 33.27
N GLN A 220 10.87 4.58 33.25
CA GLN A 220 11.35 5.31 34.43
C GLN A 220 12.39 6.36 34.02
N ALA A 221 11.99 7.64 34.04
CA ALA A 221 12.81 8.81 34.44
C ALA A 221 12.05 10.09 34.10
N GLN A 222 11.01 10.39 34.87
CA GLN A 222 10.63 11.79 35.11
C GLN A 222 11.48 12.31 36.28
N ASN A 223 11.81 13.60 36.23
CA ASN A 223 12.57 14.41 37.19
C ASN A 223 14.06 14.56 36.85
N ASN A 224 14.41 15.58 36.06
CA ASN A 224 15.09 16.78 36.59
C ASN A 224 15.37 17.78 35.44
N ALA A 225 14.66 18.91 35.41
CA ALA A 225 15.09 20.09 34.64
C ALA A 225 14.52 21.34 35.34
N GLN A 226 15.20 21.76 36.39
CA GLN A 226 15.11 23.09 36.98
C GLN A 226 16.39 23.84 36.59
N CYS A 227 16.30 25.18 36.45
CA CYS A 227 17.38 26.17 36.31
C CYS A 227 17.79 26.42 34.83
N VAL A 228 17.85 27.63 34.27
CA VAL A 228 17.79 29.02 34.75
C VAL A 228 17.27 29.88 33.59
N VAL A 229 16.34 30.80 33.84
CA VAL A 229 16.07 31.95 32.96
C VAL A 229 16.41 33.19 33.77
N ASP A 230 17.46 33.90 33.37
CA ASP A 230 17.68 35.27 33.82
C ASP A 230 17.96 36.18 32.62
N SER A 231 17.13 37.23 32.60
CA SER A 231 17.14 38.47 31.84
C SER A 231 18.51 39.08 31.53
N VAL A 232 18.60 39.80 30.40
CA VAL A 232 18.95 41.23 30.39
C VAL A 232 18.56 41.93 29.07
N ASP A 233 17.99 43.12 29.24
CA ASP A 233 17.56 44.09 28.23
C ASP A 233 18.72 45.03 27.80
N THR A 234 18.61 45.50 26.56
CA THR A 234 19.08 46.80 26.02
C THR A 234 20.56 47.20 26.01
N LEU A 235 21.07 47.55 24.81
CA LEU A 235 21.50 48.92 24.46
C LEU A 235 21.76 49.09 22.96
N ALA A 236 21.37 50.26 22.46
CA ALA A 236 21.24 50.68 21.07
C ALA A 236 22.53 51.27 20.48
N GLN A 237 22.65 51.33 19.14
CA GLN A 237 22.60 52.61 18.37
C GLN A 237 23.14 52.50 16.92
N SER A 238 22.31 53.04 16.01
CA SER A 238 22.60 53.87 14.82
C SER A 238 23.63 53.43 13.75
N VAL A 239 23.11 53.08 12.57
CA VAL A 239 23.66 53.55 11.27
C VAL A 239 22.49 53.86 10.33
N GLN A 240 22.34 55.12 9.94
CA GLN A 240 21.45 55.54 8.85
C GLN A 240 22.20 55.41 7.52
N ILE A 241 21.68 54.59 6.60
CA ILE A 241 22.04 54.66 5.18
C ILE A 241 20.76 54.92 4.39
N THR A 242 20.75 56.06 3.72
CA THR A 242 19.73 56.51 2.77
C THR A 242 19.82 55.68 1.49
N ALA A 243 18.80 54.86 1.22
CA ALA A 243 18.57 54.26 -0.09
C ALA A 243 17.14 54.61 -0.54
N THR A 244 17.06 55.42 -1.59
CA THR A 244 15.85 55.81 -2.31
C THR A 244 15.19 54.57 -2.96
N GLN A 245 13.97 54.24 -2.53
CA GLN A 245 13.15 53.21 -3.17
C GLN A 245 12.51 53.75 -4.46
N PRO A 246 12.45 52.95 -5.55
CA PRO A 246 11.58 53.25 -6.68
C PRO A 246 10.11 53.01 -6.30
N GLN A 247 9.25 53.93 -6.70
CA GLN A 247 7.80 53.89 -6.48
C GLN A 247 7.19 52.67 -7.19
N THR A 248 6.78 51.67 -6.43
CA THR A 248 5.84 50.64 -6.89
C THR A 248 4.42 51.11 -6.56
N ALA A 249 3.57 51.15 -7.59
CA ALA A 249 2.14 51.43 -7.49
C ALA A 249 1.45 50.59 -6.39
N PRO A 250 0.43 51.13 -5.70
CA PRO A 250 -0.21 50.40 -4.62
C PRO A 250 -1.00 49.22 -5.21
N ARG A 251 -0.52 47.99 -5.00
CA ARG A 251 -1.40 46.82 -5.07
C ARG A 251 -2.36 46.95 -3.91
N ALA A 252 -3.65 46.97 -4.24
CA ALA A 252 -4.74 47.01 -3.28
C ALA A 252 -4.51 45.93 -2.22
N ASN A 253 -4.31 46.38 -0.99
CA ASN A 253 -4.39 45.55 0.20
C ASN A 253 -5.86 45.15 0.35
N GLN A 254 -6.25 44.05 -0.30
CA GLN A 254 -7.53 43.41 0.02
C GLN A 254 -7.34 42.72 1.36
N GLY A 255 -8.12 43.20 2.32
CA GLY A 255 -8.04 42.87 3.72
C GLY A 255 -7.95 41.37 3.98
N GLU A 256 -7.15 41.06 4.98
CA GLU A 256 -7.07 39.81 5.69
C GLU A 256 -8.44 39.53 6.35
N GLU A 257 -9.37 38.98 5.57
CA GLU A 257 -10.63 38.45 6.08
C GLU A 257 -10.42 36.95 6.34
N THR A 258 -9.79 36.64 7.47
CA THR A 258 -9.63 35.27 7.98
C THR A 258 -10.97 34.73 8.45
N MET A 259 -11.76 34.26 7.50
CA MET A 259 -12.73 33.18 7.68
C MET A 259 -12.35 32.12 6.64
N THR A 260 -11.31 31.33 6.94
CA THR A 260 -10.84 30.23 6.09
C THR A 260 -11.96 29.21 5.90
N LYS A 261 -12.77 29.42 4.87
CA LYS A 261 -13.73 28.42 4.40
C LYS A 261 -12.91 27.20 4.00
N SER A 262 -13.21 26.06 4.62
CA SER A 262 -12.57 24.81 4.28
C SER A 262 -12.88 24.46 2.82
N LEU A 263 -11.87 24.01 2.08
CA LEU A 263 -12.06 23.45 0.74
C LEU A 263 -12.78 22.10 0.79
N LYS A 264 -12.70 21.39 1.92
CA LYS A 264 -13.17 20.01 2.04
C LYS A 264 -14.67 19.87 1.73
N GLY A 265 -15.00 18.99 0.80
CA GLY A 265 -16.36 18.72 0.33
C GLY A 265 -16.92 19.77 -0.63
N THR A 266 -16.14 20.77 -1.04
CA THR A 266 -16.59 21.80 -1.98
C THR A 266 -16.37 21.38 -3.43
N LYS A 267 -17.11 22.01 -4.35
CA LYS A 267 -16.84 21.90 -5.79
C LYS A 267 -15.44 22.42 -6.16
N THR A 268 -14.93 23.40 -5.42
CA THR A 268 -13.59 23.95 -5.65
C THR A 268 -12.50 22.94 -5.34
N GLU A 269 -12.64 22.12 -4.30
CA GLU A 269 -11.71 21.01 -4.03
C GLU A 269 -11.69 20.01 -5.18
N ALA A 270 -12.86 19.58 -5.68
CA ALA A 270 -12.95 18.69 -6.83
C ALA A 270 -12.35 19.29 -8.10
N ASN A 271 -12.54 20.60 -8.33
CA ASN A 271 -11.92 21.32 -9.44
C ASN A 271 -10.39 21.35 -9.32
N LEU A 272 -9.87 21.60 -8.11
CA LEU A 272 -8.42 21.59 -7.84
C LEU A 272 -7.80 20.21 -8.04
N GLN A 273 -8.46 19.15 -7.57
CA GLN A 273 -8.02 17.76 -7.82
C GLN A 273 -8.00 17.45 -9.33
N SER A 274 -9.03 17.87 -10.06
CA SER A 274 -9.10 17.69 -11.51
C SER A 274 -8.01 18.47 -12.24
N ALA A 275 -7.74 19.71 -11.82
CA ALA A 275 -6.65 20.52 -12.36
C ALA A 275 -5.29 19.88 -12.08
N PHE A 276 -5.03 19.45 -10.84
CA PHE A 276 -3.80 18.75 -10.47
C PHE A 276 -3.57 17.48 -11.31
N ALA A 277 -4.61 16.66 -11.51
CA ALA A 277 -4.54 15.48 -12.37
C ALA A 277 -4.26 15.85 -13.84
N GLY A 278 -4.92 16.89 -14.35
CA GLY A 278 -4.73 17.40 -15.70
C GLY A 278 -3.29 17.88 -15.95
N GLU A 279 -2.75 18.70 -15.06
CA GLU A 279 -1.38 19.22 -15.16
C GLU A 279 -0.33 18.11 -15.02
N SER A 280 -0.58 17.13 -14.15
CA SER A 280 0.30 15.96 -13.98
C SER A 280 0.36 15.12 -15.25
N GLN A 281 -0.78 14.91 -15.91
CA GLN A 281 -0.84 14.24 -17.21
C GLN A 281 -0.19 15.09 -18.32
N ALA A 282 -0.38 16.41 -18.31
CA ALA A 282 0.22 17.33 -19.29
C ALA A 282 1.75 17.29 -19.22
N ARG A 283 2.33 17.40 -18.03
CA ARG A 283 3.77 17.26 -17.80
C ARG A 283 4.34 15.98 -18.42
N ASN A 284 3.75 14.82 -18.12
CA ASN A 284 4.23 13.55 -18.64
C ASN A 284 4.07 13.43 -20.17
N LYS A 285 2.93 13.88 -20.73
CA LYS A 285 2.74 13.89 -22.19
C LYS A 285 3.78 14.76 -22.89
N TYR A 286 4.04 15.96 -22.36
CA TYR A 286 4.96 16.90 -22.99
C TYR A 286 6.40 16.41 -22.96
N THR A 287 6.84 15.70 -21.91
CA THR A 287 8.17 15.06 -21.91
C THR A 287 8.27 13.92 -22.93
N TYR A 288 7.19 13.17 -23.16
CA TYR A 288 7.14 12.17 -24.23
C TYR A 288 7.15 12.81 -25.63
N TYR A 289 6.41 13.92 -25.81
CA TYR A 289 6.39 14.66 -27.07
C TYR A 289 7.75 15.28 -27.37
N ALA A 290 8.46 15.79 -26.36
CA ALA A 290 9.84 16.24 -26.52
C ALA A 290 10.75 15.12 -27.05
N SER A 291 10.62 13.91 -26.48
CA SER A 291 11.39 12.75 -26.92
C SER A 291 11.08 12.38 -28.37
N GLN A 292 9.83 12.49 -28.80
CA GLN A 292 9.43 12.26 -30.20
C GLN A 292 9.96 13.37 -31.12
N ALA A 293 9.79 14.65 -30.76
CA ALA A 293 10.30 15.79 -31.53
C ALA A 293 11.82 15.69 -31.75
N LYS A 294 12.57 15.21 -30.74
CA LYS A 294 14.00 14.94 -30.87
C LYS A 294 14.31 13.83 -31.87
N LYS A 295 13.55 12.72 -31.85
CA LYS A 295 13.68 11.63 -32.85
C LYS A 295 13.39 12.12 -34.27
N ASP A 296 12.49 13.08 -34.40
CA ASP A 296 12.14 13.70 -35.69
C ASP A 296 13.13 14.79 -36.14
N GLY A 297 14.14 15.12 -35.32
CA GLY A 297 15.18 16.11 -35.61
C GLY A 297 14.83 17.56 -35.25
N PHE A 298 13.74 17.80 -34.51
CA PHE A 298 13.27 19.12 -34.09
C PHE A 298 13.73 19.48 -32.67
N GLU A 299 15.04 19.69 -32.48
CA GLU A 299 15.62 19.95 -31.15
C GLU A 299 15.00 21.17 -30.43
N GLN A 300 14.75 22.29 -31.13
CA GLN A 300 14.11 23.47 -30.53
C GLN A 300 12.68 23.17 -30.04
N ILE A 301 11.91 22.40 -30.81
CA ILE A 301 10.54 22.01 -30.42
C ILE A 301 10.60 21.09 -29.20
N ALA A 302 11.58 20.18 -29.14
CA ALA A 302 11.79 19.32 -27.98
C ALA A 302 12.11 20.14 -26.72
N GLU A 303 12.99 21.14 -26.81
CA GLU A 303 13.29 22.05 -25.70
C GLU A 303 12.06 22.82 -25.23
N ILE A 304 11.24 23.34 -26.14
CA ILE A 304 10.00 24.06 -25.80
C ILE A 304 9.00 23.12 -25.09
N PHE A 305 8.87 21.87 -25.54
CA PHE A 305 8.03 20.89 -24.84
C PHE A 305 8.54 20.60 -23.42
N LEU A 306 9.86 20.50 -23.22
CA LEU A 306 10.45 20.29 -21.90
C LEU A 306 10.26 21.52 -20.98
N GLU A 307 10.46 22.72 -21.51
CA GLU A 307 10.17 23.98 -20.79
C GLU A 307 8.70 24.01 -20.35
N THR A 308 7.79 23.68 -21.26
CA THR A 308 6.35 23.63 -20.98
C THR A 308 6.04 22.57 -19.92
N ALA A 309 6.64 21.38 -19.99
CA ALA A 309 6.47 20.34 -18.97
C ALA A 309 6.92 20.80 -17.58
N GLU A 310 8.00 21.58 -17.50
CA GLU A 310 8.46 22.18 -16.24
C GLU A 310 7.53 23.30 -15.74
N ASN A 311 6.86 24.03 -16.66
CA ASN A 311 5.80 24.97 -16.28
C ASN A 311 4.59 24.22 -15.68
N GLU A 312 4.13 23.14 -16.31
CA GLU A 312 3.00 22.35 -15.79
C GLU A 312 3.32 21.69 -14.44
N LYS A 313 4.59 21.34 -14.20
CA LYS A 313 5.05 20.90 -12.88
C LYS A 313 4.84 21.99 -11.82
N GLU A 314 5.15 23.25 -12.11
CA GLU A 314 4.91 24.35 -11.17
C GLU A 314 3.42 24.70 -11.05
N HIS A 315 2.62 24.59 -12.12
CA HIS A 315 1.15 24.72 -12.04
C HIS A 315 0.53 23.63 -11.15
N ALA A 316 0.87 22.36 -11.37
CA ALA A 316 0.43 21.25 -10.53
C ALA A 316 0.80 21.48 -9.05
N LYS A 317 2.00 21.99 -8.78
CA LYS A 317 2.47 22.31 -7.43
C LYS A 317 1.66 23.42 -6.76
N LEU A 318 1.17 24.42 -7.50
CA LEU A 318 0.25 25.43 -6.97
C LEU A 318 -1.04 24.79 -6.47
N TRP A 319 -1.67 23.95 -7.30
CA TRP A 319 -2.92 23.26 -6.96
C TRP A 319 -2.73 22.27 -5.81
N PHE A 320 -1.64 21.51 -5.83
CA PHE A 320 -1.27 20.60 -4.75
C PHE A 320 -1.13 21.35 -3.42
N LYS A 321 -0.46 22.50 -3.40
CA LYS A 321 -0.39 23.34 -2.19
C LYS A 321 -1.76 23.78 -1.72
N CYS A 322 -2.64 24.26 -2.61
CA CYS A 322 -4.00 24.65 -2.21
C CYS A 322 -4.78 23.51 -1.56
N LEU A 323 -4.60 22.27 -2.02
CA LEU A 323 -5.19 21.07 -1.44
C LEU A 323 -4.59 20.66 -0.08
N HIS A 324 -3.41 21.20 0.28
CA HIS A 324 -2.64 20.85 1.48
C HIS A 324 -2.34 22.09 2.33
N ASP A 325 -3.36 22.91 2.64
CA ASP A 325 -3.24 24.10 3.49
C ASP A 325 -2.15 25.09 3.03
N ASN A 326 -2.01 25.26 1.72
CA ASN A 326 -1.02 26.10 1.04
C ASN A 326 0.45 25.74 1.31
N LYS A 327 0.74 24.49 1.72
CA LYS A 327 2.10 23.97 1.94
C LYS A 327 2.33 22.65 1.20
N ILE A 328 3.59 22.25 1.10
CA ILE A 328 3.95 20.85 0.79
C ILE A 328 4.08 20.14 2.14
N PRO A 329 3.46 18.95 2.35
CA PRO A 329 3.61 18.21 3.59
C PRO A 329 5.07 17.81 3.86
N THR A 330 5.34 17.37 5.08
CA THR A 330 6.67 16.94 5.52
C THR A 330 7.13 15.67 4.78
N THR A 331 8.43 15.40 4.76
CA THR A 331 8.97 14.18 4.13
C THR A 331 8.34 12.90 4.68
N ALA A 332 8.07 12.84 5.99
CA ALA A 332 7.44 11.67 6.61
C ALA A 332 5.99 11.49 6.12
N GLU A 333 5.21 12.57 6.08
CA GLU A 333 3.84 12.55 5.54
C GLU A 333 3.83 12.13 4.07
N ASN A 334 4.72 12.71 3.24
CA ASN A 334 4.82 12.37 1.81
C ASN A 334 5.25 10.91 1.58
N LEU A 335 6.17 10.36 2.38
CA LEU A 335 6.58 8.96 2.29
C LEU A 335 5.45 8.00 2.70
N LEU A 336 4.65 8.39 3.69
CA LEU A 336 3.48 7.62 4.11
C LEU A 336 2.40 7.62 3.03
N ASP A 337 2.07 8.79 2.47
CA ASP A 337 1.11 8.96 1.38
C ASP A 337 1.54 8.15 0.15
N ALA A 338 2.80 8.28 -0.29
CA ALA A 338 3.36 7.48 -1.38
C ALA A 338 3.23 5.97 -1.10
N ALA A 339 3.66 5.48 0.06
CA ALA A 339 3.52 4.07 0.40
C ALA A 339 2.06 3.57 0.42
N GLN A 340 1.10 4.43 0.77
CA GLN A 340 -0.32 4.08 0.75
C GLN A 340 -0.89 4.08 -0.67
N GLY A 341 -0.48 5.03 -1.52
CA GLY A 341 -0.79 5.05 -2.95
C GLY A 341 -0.29 3.78 -3.63
N GLU A 342 1.01 3.50 -3.52
CA GLU A 342 1.64 2.29 -4.08
C GLU A 342 0.92 1.01 -3.61
N ASN A 343 0.58 0.91 -2.31
CA ASN A 343 -0.16 -0.23 -1.76
C ASN A 343 -1.51 -0.42 -2.44
N TYR A 344 -2.27 0.66 -2.61
CA TYR A 344 -3.56 0.62 -3.31
C TYR A 344 -3.39 0.20 -4.77
N GLU A 345 -2.36 0.72 -5.43
CA GLU A 345 -2.08 0.41 -6.83
C GLU A 345 -1.82 -1.08 -7.05
N TRP A 346 -0.93 -1.72 -6.28
CA TRP A 346 -0.61 -3.13 -6.52
C TRP A 346 -1.60 -4.13 -5.92
N THR A 347 -2.29 -3.78 -4.81
CA THR A 347 -3.23 -4.72 -4.16
C THR A 347 -4.62 -4.71 -4.77
N ASP A 348 -5.07 -3.56 -5.30
CA ASP A 348 -6.45 -3.35 -5.71
C ASP A 348 -6.53 -2.89 -7.18
N MET A 349 -5.95 -1.73 -7.50
CA MET A 349 -6.11 -1.09 -8.81
C MET A 349 -5.58 -1.96 -9.96
N TYR A 350 -4.28 -2.26 -9.97
CA TYR A 350 -3.66 -3.05 -11.05
C TYR A 350 -4.11 -4.50 -11.04
N ALA A 351 -4.41 -5.07 -9.86
CA ALA A 351 -4.97 -6.42 -9.77
C ALA A 351 -6.37 -6.50 -10.44
N THR A 352 -7.21 -5.50 -10.20
CA THR A 352 -8.53 -5.37 -10.83
C THR A 352 -8.41 -5.11 -12.33
N PHE A 353 -7.58 -4.15 -12.74
CA PHE A 353 -7.38 -3.83 -14.15
C PHE A 353 -6.82 -4.99 -14.96
N ALA A 354 -5.87 -5.76 -14.39
CA ALA A 354 -5.34 -6.95 -15.05
C ALA A 354 -6.45 -8.00 -15.28
N LYS A 355 -7.31 -8.21 -14.29
CA LYS A 355 -8.43 -9.14 -14.38
C LYS A 355 -9.45 -8.67 -15.44
N GLU A 356 -9.88 -7.42 -15.39
CA GLU A 356 -10.85 -6.85 -16.35
C GLU A 356 -10.29 -6.91 -17.78
N ALA A 357 -9.04 -6.50 -17.98
CA ALA A 357 -8.37 -6.59 -19.28
C ALA A 357 -8.35 -8.03 -19.81
N ARG A 358 -8.16 -9.03 -18.95
CA ARG A 358 -8.19 -10.45 -19.34
C ARG A 358 -9.61 -10.91 -19.69
N GLU A 359 -10.62 -10.49 -18.94
CA GLU A 359 -12.04 -10.79 -19.22
C GLU A 359 -12.50 -10.19 -20.56
N GLU A 360 -11.92 -9.05 -20.96
CA GLU A 360 -12.19 -8.38 -22.24
C GLU A 360 -11.31 -8.88 -23.40
N GLY A 361 -10.37 -9.81 -23.16
CA GLY A 361 -9.50 -10.39 -24.19
C GLY A 361 -8.23 -9.58 -24.50
N PHE A 362 -7.86 -8.61 -23.67
CA PHE A 362 -6.63 -7.82 -23.77
C PHE A 362 -5.48 -8.45 -22.95
N ASP A 363 -5.11 -9.69 -23.25
CA ASP A 363 -4.11 -10.46 -22.48
C ASP A 363 -2.75 -9.77 -22.33
N HIS A 364 -2.29 -9.06 -23.37
CA HIS A 364 -1.04 -8.32 -23.29
C HIS A 364 -1.11 -7.17 -22.28
N ILE A 365 -2.21 -6.40 -22.29
CA ILE A 365 -2.43 -5.29 -21.36
C ILE A 365 -2.59 -5.82 -19.93
N ALA A 366 -3.34 -6.92 -19.77
CA ALA A 366 -3.45 -7.61 -18.49
C ALA A 366 -2.06 -7.99 -17.93
N LYS A 367 -1.18 -8.48 -18.79
CA LYS A 367 0.19 -8.84 -18.40
C LYS A 367 1.01 -7.61 -17.98
N LEU A 368 0.88 -6.50 -18.71
CA LEU A 368 1.52 -5.24 -18.33
C LEU A 368 1.04 -4.76 -16.96
N PHE A 369 -0.27 -4.79 -16.68
CA PHE A 369 -0.80 -4.42 -15.36
C PHE A 369 -0.26 -5.32 -14.23
N GLU A 370 -0.18 -6.63 -14.44
CA GLU A 370 0.42 -7.54 -13.45
C GLU A 370 1.90 -7.19 -13.16
N MET A 371 2.65 -6.89 -14.20
CA MET A 371 4.08 -6.58 -14.10
C MET A 371 4.31 -5.21 -13.44
N VAL A 372 3.50 -4.21 -13.76
CA VAL A 372 3.53 -2.90 -13.12
C VAL A 372 3.12 -3.03 -11.64
N GLY A 373 2.05 -3.76 -11.33
CA GLY A 373 1.67 -4.02 -9.94
C GLY A 373 2.78 -4.71 -9.12
N ALA A 374 3.54 -5.63 -9.72
CA ALA A 374 4.69 -6.22 -9.04
C ALA A 374 5.79 -5.19 -8.69
N ILE A 375 5.97 -4.17 -9.54
CA ILE A 375 6.93 -3.07 -9.32
C ILE A 375 6.46 -2.15 -8.22
N GLU A 376 5.19 -1.73 -8.24
CA GLU A 376 4.64 -0.81 -7.23
C GLU A 376 4.72 -1.38 -5.81
N LYS A 377 4.66 -2.72 -5.67
CA LYS A 377 4.97 -3.38 -4.39
C LYS A 377 6.39 -3.08 -3.90
N THR A 378 7.38 -3.07 -4.79
CA THR A 378 8.77 -2.71 -4.43
C THR A 378 8.91 -1.22 -4.09
N HIS A 379 8.06 -0.35 -4.68
CA HIS A 379 7.98 1.05 -4.30
C HIS A 379 7.42 1.22 -2.90
N GLU A 380 6.33 0.53 -2.56
CA GLU A 380 5.79 0.52 -1.20
C GLU A 380 6.87 0.10 -0.19
N ASP A 381 7.52 -1.05 -0.41
CA ASP A 381 8.54 -1.57 0.51
C ASP A 381 9.68 -0.55 0.73
N ARG A 382 10.10 0.12 -0.35
CA ARG A 382 11.12 1.18 -0.31
C ARG A 382 10.65 2.38 0.51
N TYR A 383 9.45 2.90 0.26
CA TYR A 383 8.94 4.07 0.98
C TYR A 383 8.67 3.76 2.45
N ARG A 384 8.16 2.56 2.78
CA ARG A 384 8.00 2.09 4.16
C ARG A 384 9.34 2.06 4.88
N LYS A 385 10.40 1.57 4.23
CA LYS A 385 11.74 1.52 4.82
C LYS A 385 12.33 2.91 5.03
N LEU A 386 12.16 3.81 4.06
CA LEU A 386 12.59 5.20 4.17
C LEU A 386 11.83 5.93 5.28
N LEU A 387 10.52 5.75 5.38
CA LEU A 387 9.70 6.33 6.46
C LEU A 387 10.19 5.88 7.83
N SER A 388 10.39 4.56 8.02
CA SER A 388 10.95 4.02 9.26
C SER A 388 12.32 4.62 9.60
N ASN A 389 13.16 4.89 8.60
CA ASN A 389 14.44 5.56 8.84
C ASN A 389 14.26 7.03 9.25
N VAL A 390 13.31 7.75 8.66
CA VAL A 390 13.02 9.16 9.04
C VAL A 390 12.49 9.22 10.48
N GLU A 391 11.47 8.42 10.81
CA GLU A 391 10.86 8.39 12.14
C GLU A 391 11.83 7.90 13.23
N GLY A 392 12.65 6.90 12.91
CA GLY A 392 13.66 6.36 13.82
C GLY A 392 14.96 7.18 13.87
N GLN A 393 15.05 8.30 13.14
CA GLN A 393 16.28 9.10 12.99
C GLN A 393 17.49 8.28 12.47
N LEU A 394 17.23 7.24 11.68
CA LEU A 394 18.20 6.30 11.11
C LEU A 394 18.64 6.66 9.67
N VAL A 395 18.25 7.84 9.18
CA VAL A 395 18.70 8.34 7.85
C VAL A 395 20.21 8.52 7.83
N PHE A 396 20.76 9.12 8.90
CA PHE A 396 22.19 9.40 9.06
C PHE A 396 22.80 8.70 10.29
N SER A 397 22.11 7.69 10.83
CA SER A 397 22.57 6.88 11.96
C SER A 397 22.21 5.40 11.79
N LYS A 398 22.96 4.51 12.45
CA LYS A 398 22.68 3.08 12.55
C LYS A 398 22.99 2.55 13.97
N ASN A 399 22.37 1.43 14.34
CA ASN A 399 22.58 0.78 15.65
C ASN A 399 24.01 0.21 15.83
N GLY A 400 24.77 0.06 14.73
CA GLY A 400 26.19 -0.29 14.72
C GLY A 400 26.95 0.61 13.75
N ASP A 401 28.23 0.31 13.54
CA ASP A 401 29.02 1.04 12.56
C ASP A 401 28.51 0.77 11.14
N ALA A 402 28.45 1.83 10.34
CA ALA A 402 28.16 1.76 8.92
C ALA A 402 29.26 2.50 8.15
N ILE A 403 29.42 2.14 6.88
CA ILE A 403 30.28 2.84 5.96
C ILE A 403 29.44 3.93 5.30
N TRP A 404 29.75 5.19 5.58
CA TRP A 404 29.07 6.35 5.01
C TRP A 404 29.90 6.91 3.87
N GLN A 405 29.25 7.25 2.76
CA GLN A 405 29.86 7.87 1.60
C GLN A 405 29.22 9.24 1.33
N CYS A 406 30.05 10.27 1.18
CA CYS A 406 29.60 11.57 0.71
C CYS A 406 29.28 11.49 -0.79
N ARG A 407 28.01 11.72 -1.16
CA ARG A 407 27.55 11.74 -2.56
C ARG A 407 28.16 12.86 -3.40
N ASN A 408 28.65 13.93 -2.75
CA ASN A 408 29.24 15.07 -3.45
C ASN A 408 30.69 14.81 -3.89
N CYS A 409 31.52 14.20 -3.04
CA CYS A 409 32.96 14.07 -3.29
C CYS A 409 33.53 12.65 -3.13
N GLY A 410 32.70 11.68 -2.76
CA GLY A 410 33.12 10.29 -2.57
C GLY A 410 33.81 9.98 -1.24
N HIS A 411 34.03 10.96 -0.36
CA HIS A 411 34.68 10.73 0.94
C HIS A 411 33.96 9.64 1.76
N ILE A 412 34.73 8.68 2.27
CA ILE A 412 34.25 7.55 3.06
C ILE A 412 34.61 7.74 4.52
N VAL A 413 33.65 7.49 5.41
CA VAL A 413 33.83 7.50 6.86
C VAL A 413 33.11 6.31 7.48
N ILE A 414 33.75 5.66 8.45
CA ILE A 414 33.19 4.52 9.17
C ILE A 414 32.75 4.99 10.56
N GLY A 415 31.52 4.68 10.94
CA GLY A 415 31.01 4.94 12.28
C GLY A 415 29.50 4.80 12.38
N LYS A 416 28.98 4.93 13.60
CA LYS A 416 27.54 4.84 13.88
C LYS A 416 26.69 5.93 13.21
N GLN A 417 27.29 7.07 12.89
CA GLN A 417 26.60 8.23 12.30
C GLN A 417 27.45 8.86 11.20
N ALA A 418 26.79 9.40 10.18
CA ALA A 418 27.45 10.27 9.21
C ALA A 418 27.90 11.58 9.91
N PRO A 419 29.04 12.17 9.53
CA PRO A 419 29.52 13.40 10.14
C PRO A 419 28.60 14.58 9.78
N ALA A 420 28.45 15.53 10.71
CA ALA A 420 27.63 16.72 10.52
C ALA A 420 28.07 17.57 9.30
N VAL A 421 29.38 17.56 9.01
CA VAL A 421 30.00 18.23 7.88
C VAL A 421 31.05 17.29 7.27
N CYS A 422 31.07 17.17 5.95
CA CYS A 422 32.10 16.39 5.26
C CYS A 422 33.48 17.06 5.47
N PRO A 423 34.50 16.35 5.98
CA PRO A 423 35.81 16.94 6.25
C PRO A 423 36.60 17.26 4.97
N VAL A 424 36.15 16.77 3.81
CA VAL A 424 36.83 16.99 2.52
C VAL A 424 36.20 18.16 1.77
N CYS A 425 34.88 18.14 1.54
CA CYS A 425 34.21 19.12 0.68
C CYS A 425 33.33 20.12 1.43
N ALA A 426 33.33 20.09 2.77
CA ALA A 426 32.58 20.98 3.66
C ALA A 426 31.04 20.98 3.47
N HIS A 427 30.48 20.03 2.72
CA HIS A 427 29.04 19.90 2.56
C HIS A 427 28.37 19.26 3.79
N PRO A 428 27.11 19.61 4.10
CA PRO A 428 26.41 19.14 5.30
C PRO A 428 26.12 17.63 5.27
N GLN A 429 25.76 17.07 6.44
CA GLN A 429 25.40 15.67 6.64
C GLN A 429 24.42 15.12 5.60
N ALA A 430 23.52 15.96 5.09
CA ALA A 430 22.53 15.62 4.07
C ALA A 430 23.10 15.03 2.77
N TYR A 431 24.40 15.20 2.51
CA TYR A 431 25.09 14.62 1.37
C TYR A 431 25.63 13.21 1.62
N PHE A 432 25.57 12.69 2.84
CA PHE A 432 26.01 11.32 3.14
C PHE A 432 24.91 10.30 2.89
N GLN A 433 25.31 9.13 2.40
CA GLN A 433 24.48 7.93 2.30
C GLN A 433 25.26 6.74 2.86
N VAL A 434 24.57 5.64 3.19
CA VAL A 434 25.26 4.37 3.41
C VAL A 434 25.89 3.95 2.08
N LYS A 435 27.18 3.61 2.09
CA LYS A 435 27.89 3.12 0.91
C LYS A 435 27.24 1.78 0.50
N ALA A 436 26.77 1.71 -0.73
CA ALA A 436 26.43 0.46 -1.38
C ALA A 436 27.66 -0.04 -2.15
N GLU A 437 27.91 -1.35 -2.11
CA GLU A 437 28.85 -2.05 -2.99
C GLU A 437 28.03 -3.06 -3.76
N ASN A 438 27.81 -2.80 -5.06
CA ASN A 438 26.90 -3.56 -5.92
C ASN A 438 27.42 -3.59 -7.37
N TYR A 439 28.73 -3.87 -7.54
CA TYR A 439 29.46 -3.93 -8.81
C TYR A 439 30.47 -5.08 -8.85
#